data_AF-A0A2D6WJV2-F1
#
_entry.id   AF-A0A2D6WJV2-F1
#
_cell.length_a   1.000
_cell.length_b   1.000
_cell.length_c   1.000
_cell.angle_alpha   90.00
_cell.angle_beta   90.00
_cell.angle_gamma   90.00
#
_symmetry.space_group_name_H-M   'P 1'
#
loop_
_entity.id
_entity.type
_entity.pdbx_description
1 polymer ?
#
loop_
_entity_poly.entity_id
_entity_poly.type
_entity_poly.pdbx_seq_one_letter_code
_entity_poly.pdbx_strand_id
1 'polypeptide(L)'
;MRIDILTLFPDMFSGPFDAGIFQRAVSSGLVEVNIYNIRDYTYDKHHIVDDYPYGGGAGMLLKPEPIFEAVEKVKKEAQPEKEESSIVLLTPQGRLFSQAVAHKLAGLGHLILVCGHYEGVDERVRQHLVTDELSIGDYVLSGGEMAAMVVVDAVVRLLPGVLGSEDSLENDSHTSGLLEYPQYTRPAEYRGWSVPEVLLSGNHAEIAKWRRQQAIIRTHERRLELLKKAKLTLEERQLVKELAEQPASSPPSVPG
;
A
#
# COMPACT_ATOMS: atom_id res chain seq x y z
N MET A 1 -16.64 -4.25 -0.74
CA MET A 1 -15.63 -4.48 0.32
C MET A 1 -15.89 -3.50 1.45
N ARG A 2 -15.82 -3.94 2.71
CA ARG A 2 -15.88 -3.08 3.89
C ARG A 2 -14.50 -2.98 4.55
N ILE A 3 -14.10 -1.76 4.91
CA ILE A 3 -12.85 -1.47 5.61
C ILE A 3 -13.18 -0.69 6.88
N ASP A 4 -12.83 -1.23 8.04
CA ASP A 4 -12.99 -0.55 9.32
C ASP A 4 -11.61 -0.21 9.90
N ILE A 5 -11.40 1.05 10.29
CA ILE A 5 -10.13 1.54 10.83
C ILE A 5 -10.31 1.90 12.29
N LEU A 6 -9.55 1.26 13.18
CA LEU A 6 -9.50 1.57 14.60
C LEU A 6 -8.30 2.49 14.87
N THR A 7 -8.56 3.69 15.38
CA THR A 7 -7.53 4.73 15.58
C THR A 7 -7.83 5.59 16.81
N LEU A 8 -6.84 6.35 17.28
CA LEU A 8 -7.03 7.42 18.25
C LEU A 8 -7.35 8.78 17.61
N PHE A 9 -7.14 8.91 16.29
CA PHE A 9 -7.23 10.16 15.55
C PHE A 9 -8.08 10.02 14.28
N PRO A 10 -9.41 9.85 14.41
CA PRO A 10 -10.31 9.74 13.26
C PRO A 10 -10.18 10.90 12.26
N ASP A 11 -9.98 12.11 12.77
CA ASP A 11 -9.89 13.32 11.96
C ASP A 11 -8.72 13.29 10.96
N MET A 12 -7.67 12.49 11.20
CA MET A 12 -6.55 12.36 10.24
C MET A 12 -6.97 11.78 8.89
N PHE A 13 -8.08 11.04 8.86
CA PHE A 13 -8.60 10.42 7.64
C PHE A 13 -9.52 11.35 6.85
N SER A 14 -9.93 12.49 7.42
CA SER A 14 -10.63 13.53 6.69
C SER A 14 -9.68 14.20 5.68
N GLY A 15 -10.13 14.37 4.44
CA GLY A 15 -9.28 14.86 3.34
C GLY A 15 -8.80 13.74 2.40
N PRO A 16 -7.86 12.85 2.80
CA PRO A 16 -7.38 11.77 1.93
C PRO A 16 -8.49 10.90 1.35
N PHE A 17 -9.55 10.67 2.13
CA PHE A 17 -10.72 9.89 1.72
C PHE A 17 -11.83 10.72 1.07
N ASP A 18 -11.74 12.05 1.10
CA ASP A 18 -12.75 12.95 0.53
C ASP A 18 -12.40 13.42 -0.89
N ALA A 19 -11.32 12.90 -1.49
CA ALA A 19 -10.83 13.34 -2.78
C ALA A 19 -10.50 12.18 -3.74
N GLY A 20 -10.38 12.53 -5.03
CA GLY A 20 -9.73 11.69 -6.04
C GLY A 20 -10.44 10.36 -6.31
N ILE A 21 -9.64 9.30 -6.43
CA ILE A 21 -10.13 7.94 -6.72
C ILE A 21 -10.97 7.37 -5.58
N PHE A 22 -10.61 7.70 -4.35
CA PHE A 22 -11.24 7.12 -3.17
C PHE A 22 -12.65 7.65 -2.98
N GLN A 23 -12.85 8.98 -3.09
CA GLN A 23 -14.17 9.59 -3.04
C GLN A 23 -15.12 8.99 -4.09
N ARG A 24 -14.62 8.69 -5.29
CA ARG A 24 -15.41 8.02 -6.34
C ARG A 24 -15.75 6.59 -5.99
N ALA A 25 -14.81 5.84 -5.43
CA ALA A 25 -15.04 4.46 -5.01
C ALA A 25 -16.11 4.36 -3.92
N VAL A 26 -16.04 5.24 -2.92
CA VAL A 26 -17.04 5.32 -1.83
C VAL A 26 -18.40 5.78 -2.37
N SER A 27 -18.45 6.88 -3.14
CA SER A 27 -19.73 7.39 -3.67
C SER A 27 -20.41 6.46 -4.66
N SER A 28 -19.64 5.57 -5.31
CA SER A 28 -20.16 4.52 -6.20
C SER A 28 -20.50 3.22 -5.46
N GLY A 29 -20.34 3.16 -4.13
CA GLY A 29 -20.63 1.97 -3.31
C GLY A 29 -19.69 0.79 -3.54
N LEU A 30 -18.51 1.00 -4.14
CA LEU A 30 -17.53 -0.07 -4.41
C LEU A 30 -16.77 -0.45 -3.13
N VAL A 31 -16.60 0.51 -2.22
CA VAL A 31 -15.99 0.33 -0.91
C VAL A 31 -16.76 1.12 0.15
N GLU A 32 -16.95 0.51 1.31
CA GLU A 32 -17.41 1.16 2.53
C GLU A 32 -16.22 1.31 3.46
N VAL A 33 -15.94 2.54 3.93
CA VAL A 33 -14.85 2.79 4.88
C VAL A 33 -15.39 3.48 6.13
N ASN A 34 -15.23 2.83 7.27
CA ASN A 34 -15.64 3.35 8.56
C ASN A 34 -14.44 3.57 9.45
N ILE A 35 -14.48 4.63 10.25
CA ILE A 35 -13.40 5.00 11.15
C ILE A 35 -13.97 5.03 12.57
N TYR A 36 -13.30 4.33 13.47
CA TYR A 36 -13.74 4.18 14.85
C TYR A 36 -12.67 4.69 15.79
N ASN A 37 -13.07 5.54 16.73
CA ASN A 37 -12.19 6.00 17.78
C ASN A 37 -12.09 4.95 18.88
N ILE A 38 -10.89 4.43 19.16
CA ILE A 38 -10.67 3.42 20.21
C ILE A 38 -11.11 3.96 21.59
N ARG A 39 -11.09 5.29 21.78
CA ARG A 39 -11.56 5.95 23.01
C ARG A 39 -13.02 5.65 23.34
N ASP A 40 -13.85 5.42 22.33
CA ASP A 40 -15.28 5.16 22.50
C ASP A 40 -15.58 3.77 23.09
N TYR A 41 -14.54 2.95 23.25
CA TYR A 41 -14.61 1.55 23.68
C TYR A 41 -14.00 1.32 25.06
N THR A 42 -13.98 2.38 25.86
CA THR A 42 -13.51 2.37 27.24
C THR A 42 -14.69 2.40 28.19
N TYR A 43 -14.53 1.81 29.38
CA TYR A 43 -15.58 1.85 30.42
C TYR A 43 -15.46 3.05 31.37
N ASP A 44 -14.32 3.74 31.37
CA ASP A 44 -14.06 4.85 32.28
C ASP A 44 -14.48 6.21 31.69
N LYS A 45 -14.84 7.15 32.57
CA LYS A 45 -15.32 8.49 32.19
C LYS A 45 -14.27 9.38 31.51
N HIS A 46 -12.99 9.02 31.58
CA HIS A 46 -11.87 9.78 31.03
C HIS A 46 -11.37 9.21 29.71
N HIS A 47 -11.98 8.11 29.24
CA HIS A 47 -11.62 7.43 28.00
C HIS A 47 -10.13 7.05 27.91
N ILE A 48 -9.62 6.43 28.98
CA ILE A 48 -8.21 6.04 29.08
C ILE A 48 -7.96 4.77 28.27
N VAL A 49 -7.15 4.91 27.22
CA VAL A 49 -6.81 3.84 26.27
C VAL A 49 -5.41 3.29 26.45
N ASP A 50 -4.58 3.92 27.28
CA ASP A 50 -3.17 3.59 27.45
C ASP A 50 -2.79 3.46 28.92
N ASP A 51 -1.73 2.71 29.20
CA ASP A 51 -1.15 2.55 30.54
C ASP A 51 0.37 2.27 30.46
N TYR A 52 1.03 2.32 31.61
CA TYR A 52 2.46 2.05 31.73
C TYR A 52 2.79 0.57 31.44
N PRO A 53 3.92 0.29 30.78
CA PRO A 53 4.33 -1.09 30.54
C PRO A 53 4.75 -1.79 31.85
N TYR A 54 4.33 -3.04 32.01
CA TYR A 54 4.90 -3.92 33.03
C TYR A 54 6.39 -4.14 32.77
N GLY A 55 7.20 -4.20 33.84
CA GLY A 55 8.66 -4.31 33.75
C GLY A 55 9.39 -2.97 33.69
N GLY A 56 8.65 -1.85 33.66
CA GLY A 56 9.22 -0.51 33.52
C GLY A 56 9.62 -0.20 32.07
N GLY A 57 10.10 1.02 31.85
CA GLY A 57 10.38 1.54 30.50
C GLY A 57 9.86 2.96 30.34
N ALA A 58 10.22 3.59 29.22
CA ALA A 58 9.64 4.87 28.82
C ALA A 58 8.37 4.62 27.99
N GLY A 59 7.50 5.64 27.92
CA GLY A 59 6.31 5.61 27.09
C GLY A 59 5.13 4.87 27.71
N MET A 60 4.09 4.68 26.89
CA MET A 60 2.81 4.08 27.23
C MET A 60 2.47 2.99 26.21
N LEU A 61 1.68 2.00 26.60
CA LEU A 61 1.11 1.00 25.69
C LEU A 61 -0.39 1.16 25.61
N LEU A 62 -0.96 0.96 24.43
CA LEU A 62 -2.41 0.82 24.31
C LEU A 62 -2.89 -0.41 25.10
N LYS A 63 -3.85 -0.17 25.98
CA LYS A 63 -4.55 -1.19 26.75
C LYS A 63 -5.22 -2.20 25.80
N PRO A 64 -5.26 -3.49 26.16
CA PRO A 64 -5.92 -4.49 25.34
C PRO A 64 -7.44 -4.27 25.29
N GLU A 65 -8.07 -3.98 26.43
CA GLU A 65 -9.53 -3.89 26.59
C GLU A 65 -10.20 -3.03 25.49
N PRO A 66 -9.85 -1.75 25.29
CA PRO A 66 -10.53 -0.93 24.28
C PRO A 66 -10.37 -1.45 22.84
N ILE A 67 -9.25 -2.09 22.52
CA ILE A 67 -9.00 -2.65 21.19
C ILE A 67 -9.86 -3.91 20.98
N PHE A 68 -9.91 -4.81 21.97
CA PHE A 68 -10.76 -6.02 21.90
C PHE A 68 -12.24 -5.63 21.76
N GLU A 69 -12.73 -4.73 22.60
CA GLU A 69 -14.12 -4.27 22.58
C GLU A 69 -14.48 -3.61 21.23
N ALA A 70 -13.57 -2.79 20.68
CA ALA A 70 -13.74 -2.17 19.37
C ALA A 70 -13.85 -3.20 18.26
N VAL A 71 -12.89 -4.13 18.16
CA VAL A 71 -12.91 -5.17 17.12
C VAL A 71 -14.15 -6.05 17.25
N GLU A 72 -14.53 -6.46 18.46
CA GLU A 72 -15.71 -7.30 18.67
C GLU A 72 -17.00 -6.62 18.26
N LYS A 73 -17.17 -5.33 18.58
CA LYS A 73 -18.34 -4.56 18.17
C LYS A 73 -18.37 -4.40 16.65
N VAL A 74 -17.27 -3.99 16.03
CA VAL A 74 -17.16 -3.82 14.57
C VAL A 74 -17.48 -5.12 13.84
N LYS A 75 -16.96 -6.26 14.33
CA LYS A 75 -17.30 -7.57 13.75
C LYS A 75 -18.77 -7.91 13.86
N LYS A 76 -19.43 -7.58 14.98
CA LYS A 76 -20.88 -7.78 15.15
C LYS A 76 -21.68 -6.89 14.18
N GLU A 77 -21.28 -5.63 14.00
CA GLU A 77 -21.91 -4.69 13.06
C GLU A 77 -21.79 -5.16 11.60
N ALA A 78 -20.65 -5.74 11.23
CA ALA A 78 -20.40 -6.28 9.89
C ALA A 78 -21.15 -7.59 9.56
N GLN A 79 -21.91 -8.16 10.51
CA GLN A 79 -22.69 -9.41 10.36
C GLN A 79 -21.79 -10.62 10.00
N PRO A 80 -21.07 -11.19 10.99
CA PRO A 80 -19.91 -12.06 10.79
C PRO A 80 -20.21 -13.45 10.19
N GLU A 81 -21.48 -13.81 9.98
CA GLU A 81 -21.84 -15.10 9.37
C GLU A 81 -21.62 -15.16 7.85
N LYS A 82 -21.32 -14.01 7.20
CA LYS A 82 -21.21 -13.93 5.73
C LYS A 82 -19.81 -13.70 5.20
N GLU A 83 -18.89 -13.13 5.98
CA GLU A 83 -17.56 -12.75 5.50
C GLU A 83 -16.47 -13.00 6.55
N GLU A 84 -15.39 -13.69 6.17
CA GLU A 84 -14.19 -13.79 7.00
C GLU A 84 -13.49 -12.43 7.08
N SER A 85 -13.41 -11.84 8.27
CA SER A 85 -12.69 -10.59 8.52
C SER A 85 -11.20 -10.83 8.72
N SER A 86 -10.36 -10.07 8.01
CA SER A 86 -8.93 -9.96 8.35
C SER A 86 -8.72 -8.79 9.31
N ILE A 87 -8.15 -9.05 10.49
CA ILE A 87 -7.82 -8.04 11.49
C ILE A 87 -6.31 -7.81 11.43
N VAL A 88 -5.89 -6.67 10.91
CA VAL A 88 -4.49 -6.37 10.64
C VAL A 88 -3.98 -5.31 11.61
N LEU A 89 -2.94 -5.64 12.37
CA LEU A 89 -2.19 -4.66 13.14
C LEU A 89 -1.16 -3.97 12.25
N LEU A 90 -1.15 -2.64 12.27
CA LEU A 90 -0.15 -1.84 11.59
C LEU A 90 1.01 -1.58 12.54
N THR A 91 2.15 -2.21 12.25
CA THR A 91 3.32 -2.22 13.14
C THR A 91 4.60 -2.43 12.33
N PRO A 92 5.72 -1.79 12.70
CA PRO A 92 7.01 -2.02 12.03
C PRO A 92 7.53 -3.46 12.19
N GLN A 93 7.00 -4.24 13.16
CA GLN A 93 7.35 -5.65 13.37
C GLN A 93 6.63 -6.60 12.40
N GLY A 94 5.63 -6.10 11.67
CA GLY A 94 4.85 -6.89 10.72
C GLY A 94 5.64 -7.24 9.47
N ARG A 95 5.10 -8.15 8.66
CA ARG A 95 5.67 -8.43 7.34
C ARG A 95 5.52 -7.19 6.43
N LEU A 96 6.49 -6.98 5.56
CA LEU A 96 6.45 -5.83 4.65
C LEU A 96 5.23 -5.89 3.72
N PHE A 97 4.51 -4.77 3.65
CA PHE A 97 3.43 -4.54 2.71
C PHE A 97 4.00 -4.46 1.29
N SER A 98 3.38 -5.17 0.37
CA SER A 98 3.78 -5.19 -1.04
C SER A 98 2.57 -5.32 -1.93
N GLN A 99 2.73 -5.11 -3.24
CA GLN A 99 1.64 -5.20 -4.21
C GLN A 99 0.91 -6.56 -4.17
N ALA A 100 1.64 -7.65 -3.95
CA ALA A 100 1.03 -8.98 -3.78
C ALA A 100 0.14 -9.08 -2.53
N VAL A 101 0.50 -8.34 -1.46
CA VAL A 101 -0.32 -8.25 -0.25
C VAL A 101 -1.56 -7.41 -0.49
N ALA A 102 -1.43 -6.28 -1.18
CA ALA A 102 -2.56 -5.45 -1.57
C ALA A 102 -3.60 -6.26 -2.38
N HIS A 103 -3.16 -7.06 -3.35
CA HIS A 103 -4.04 -7.98 -4.09
C HIS A 103 -4.74 -8.99 -3.18
N LYS A 104 -4.03 -9.60 -2.23
CA LYS A 104 -4.63 -10.54 -1.27
C LYS A 104 -5.72 -9.85 -0.45
N LEU A 105 -5.45 -8.65 0.05
CA LEU A 105 -6.39 -7.89 0.87
C LEU A 105 -7.60 -7.40 0.06
N ALA A 106 -7.40 -6.98 -1.20
CA ALA A 106 -8.48 -6.55 -2.09
C ALA A 106 -9.48 -7.68 -2.45
N GLY A 107 -9.07 -8.94 -2.29
CA GLY A 107 -9.95 -10.10 -2.44
C GLY A 107 -10.82 -10.40 -1.22
N LEU A 108 -10.67 -9.67 -0.12
CA LEU A 108 -11.46 -9.86 1.10
C LEU A 108 -12.78 -9.09 1.05
N GLY A 109 -13.81 -9.66 1.69
CA GLY A 109 -15.08 -8.95 1.92
C GLY A 109 -14.92 -7.86 2.98
N HIS A 110 -14.19 -8.17 4.07
CA HIS A 110 -14.05 -7.34 5.25
C HIS A 110 -12.60 -7.24 5.76
N LEU A 111 -12.11 -6.02 5.92
CA LEU A 111 -10.78 -5.70 6.43
C LEU A 111 -10.88 -4.76 7.64
N ILE A 112 -10.29 -5.15 8.77
CA ILE A 112 -10.17 -4.30 9.95
C ILE A 112 -8.70 -3.92 10.11
N LEU A 113 -8.40 -2.63 10.16
CA LEU A 113 -7.04 -2.10 10.38
C LEU A 113 -6.95 -1.51 11.79
N VAL A 114 -5.99 -1.98 12.58
CA VAL A 114 -5.71 -1.48 13.92
C VAL A 114 -4.47 -0.59 13.87
N CYS A 115 -4.65 0.70 14.12
CA CYS A 115 -3.57 1.67 14.21
C CYS A 115 -2.94 1.60 15.61
N GLY A 116 -1.70 1.11 15.71
CA GLY A 116 -0.90 1.25 16.92
C GLY A 116 -0.52 2.71 17.19
N HIS A 117 -0.23 3.04 18.46
CA HIS A 117 0.27 4.34 18.88
C HIS A 117 1.19 4.17 20.09
N TYR A 118 1.87 5.24 20.52
CA TYR A 118 2.80 5.24 21.65
C TYR A 118 3.94 4.22 21.40
N GLU A 119 4.29 3.38 22.38
CA GLU A 119 5.25 2.28 22.20
C GLU A 119 4.63 1.06 21.49
N GLY A 120 3.32 1.07 21.25
CA GLY A 120 2.57 0.02 20.59
C GLY A 120 1.32 -0.40 21.35
N VAL A 121 0.94 -1.66 21.18
CA VAL A 121 -0.23 -2.28 21.82
C VAL A 121 0.23 -3.34 22.81
N ASP A 122 -0.63 -3.65 23.78
CA ASP A 122 -0.43 -4.84 24.61
C ASP A 122 -0.28 -6.11 23.75
N GLU A 123 0.73 -6.91 24.04
CA GLU A 123 1.11 -8.10 23.26
C GLU A 123 -0.03 -9.11 23.09
N ARG A 124 -1.01 -9.15 24.01
CA ARG A 124 -2.18 -10.04 23.91
C ARG A 124 -3.07 -9.71 22.72
N VAL A 125 -3.06 -8.46 22.23
CA VAL A 125 -3.72 -8.07 20.98
C VAL A 125 -3.12 -8.85 19.81
N ARG A 126 -1.78 -8.97 19.76
CA ARG A 126 -1.07 -9.73 18.73
C ARG A 126 -1.34 -11.23 18.83
N GLN A 127 -1.34 -11.75 20.05
CA GLN A 127 -1.46 -13.18 20.31
C GLN A 127 -2.87 -13.74 20.10
N HIS A 128 -3.91 -12.94 20.32
CA HIS A 128 -5.27 -13.45 20.45
C HIS A 128 -6.33 -12.73 19.61
N LEU A 129 -6.05 -11.54 19.07
CA LEU A 129 -7.05 -10.76 18.34
C LEU A 129 -6.75 -10.64 16.84
N VAL A 130 -5.51 -10.27 16.49
CA VAL A 130 -5.15 -9.95 15.11
C VAL A 130 -4.88 -11.21 14.30
N THR A 131 -5.15 -11.17 13.00
CA THR A 131 -4.91 -12.27 12.06
C THR A 131 -3.68 -12.06 11.20
N ASP A 132 -3.17 -10.83 11.12
CA ASP A 132 -1.99 -10.46 10.36
C ASP A 132 -1.35 -9.18 10.93
N GLU A 133 -0.11 -8.94 10.56
CA GLU A 133 0.65 -7.76 10.98
C GLU A 133 1.41 -7.19 9.78
N LEU A 134 1.21 -5.92 9.48
CA LEU A 134 1.81 -5.28 8.32
C LEU A 134 2.68 -4.08 8.70
N SER A 135 3.88 -4.05 8.12
CA SER A 135 4.77 -2.89 8.11
C SER A 135 4.77 -2.26 6.71
N ILE A 136 4.73 -0.93 6.62
CA ILE A 136 4.85 -0.22 5.33
C ILE A 136 6.32 0.13 4.98
N GLY A 137 7.28 -0.28 5.80
CA GLY A 137 8.70 -0.15 5.50
C GLY A 137 9.58 -0.19 6.74
N ASP A 138 10.90 -0.21 6.50
CA ASP A 138 11.92 -0.33 7.55
C ASP A 138 12.23 1.05 8.18
N TYR A 139 11.21 1.63 8.81
CA TYR A 139 11.26 2.91 9.52
C TYR A 139 10.15 2.98 10.58
N VAL A 140 10.22 3.97 11.47
CA VAL A 140 9.27 4.14 12.58
C VAL A 140 8.44 5.41 12.37
N LEU A 141 7.13 5.28 12.60
CA LEU A 141 6.17 6.39 12.61
C LEU A 141 5.59 6.55 14.01
N SER A 142 4.97 7.69 14.30
CA SER A 142 4.33 7.96 15.60
C SER A 142 3.04 7.16 15.83
N GLY A 143 2.42 6.67 14.76
CA GLY A 143 1.17 5.93 14.81
C GLY A 143 0.88 5.19 13.50
N GLY A 144 -0.11 4.31 13.52
CA GLY A 144 -0.52 3.48 12.39
C GLY A 144 -1.35 4.19 11.33
N GLU A 145 -1.78 5.44 11.55
CA GLU A 145 -2.76 6.13 10.70
C GLU A 145 -2.27 6.30 9.25
N MET A 146 -1.01 6.73 9.06
CA MET A 146 -0.42 6.84 7.72
C MET A 146 -0.27 5.47 7.05
N ALA A 147 0.08 4.43 7.82
CA ALA A 147 0.14 3.07 7.30
C ALA A 147 -1.23 2.57 6.87
N ALA A 148 -2.29 2.91 7.60
CA ALA A 148 -3.66 2.56 7.25
C ALA A 148 -4.05 3.23 5.93
N MET A 149 -3.78 4.53 5.78
CA MET A 149 -4.05 5.26 4.53
C MET A 149 -3.32 4.64 3.32
N VAL A 150 -2.04 4.28 3.49
CA VAL A 150 -1.24 3.63 2.43
C VAL A 150 -1.84 2.27 2.05
N VAL A 151 -2.18 1.44 3.03
CA VAL A 151 -2.78 0.12 2.78
C VAL A 151 -4.13 0.27 2.09
N VAL A 152 -4.98 1.16 2.60
CA VAL A 152 -6.32 1.41 2.06
C VAL A 152 -6.27 1.93 0.63
N ASP A 153 -5.41 2.91 0.32
CA ASP A 153 -5.25 3.43 -1.04
C ASP A 153 -4.84 2.32 -2.02
N ALA A 154 -3.80 1.55 -1.68
CA ALA A 154 -3.30 0.47 -2.51
C ALA A 154 -4.34 -0.64 -2.73
N VAL A 155 -5.14 -0.96 -1.72
CA VAL A 155 -6.20 -1.98 -1.80
C VAL A 155 -7.39 -1.48 -2.63
N VAL A 156 -7.87 -0.26 -2.37
CA VAL A 156 -9.03 0.31 -3.07
C VAL A 156 -8.75 0.50 -4.56
N ARG A 157 -7.53 0.88 -4.94
CA ARG A 157 -7.11 0.94 -6.36
C ARG A 157 -7.33 -0.37 -7.12
N LEU A 158 -7.28 -1.51 -6.44
CA LEU A 158 -7.39 -2.84 -7.05
C LEU A 158 -8.83 -3.35 -7.12
N LEU A 159 -9.80 -2.65 -6.52
CA LEU A 159 -11.19 -3.07 -6.55
C LEU A 159 -11.80 -2.86 -7.95
N PRO A 160 -12.56 -3.85 -8.46
CA PRO A 160 -13.22 -3.73 -9.76
C PRO A 160 -14.08 -2.46 -9.85
N GLY A 161 -13.91 -1.71 -10.94
CA GLY A 161 -14.66 -0.47 -11.20
C GLY A 161 -14.10 0.80 -10.56
N VAL A 162 -13.05 0.73 -9.73
CA VAL A 162 -12.44 1.94 -9.13
C VAL A 162 -11.56 2.70 -10.14
N LEU A 163 -10.72 1.97 -10.89
CA LEU A 163 -9.92 2.55 -11.96
C LEU A 163 -10.67 2.50 -13.29
N GLY A 164 -10.51 3.54 -14.10
CA GLY A 164 -11.19 3.68 -15.39
C GLY A 164 -10.62 2.82 -16.52
N SER A 165 -9.47 2.16 -16.31
CA SER A 165 -8.84 1.26 -17.27
C SER A 165 -8.13 0.12 -16.56
N GLU A 166 -8.42 -1.12 -16.96
CA GLU A 166 -7.76 -2.32 -16.46
C GLU A 166 -6.30 -2.41 -16.92
N ASP A 167 -5.99 -1.88 -18.12
CA ASP A 167 -4.62 -1.84 -18.68
C ASP A 167 -3.64 -1.07 -17.77
N SER A 168 -4.14 -0.12 -16.97
CA SER A 168 -3.33 0.63 -16.01
C SER A 168 -2.82 -0.25 -14.87
N LEU A 169 -3.59 -1.26 -14.45
CA LEU A 169 -3.17 -2.16 -13.37
C LEU A 169 -2.12 -3.17 -13.81
N GLU A 170 -2.23 -3.68 -15.04
CA GLU A 170 -1.33 -4.70 -15.57
C GLU A 170 0.11 -4.18 -15.74
N ASN A 171 0.25 -2.90 -16.06
CA ASN A 171 1.52 -2.26 -16.37
C ASN A 171 2.12 -1.45 -15.20
N ASP A 172 1.39 -1.33 -14.08
CA ASP A 172 1.87 -0.66 -12.87
C ASP A 172 3.15 -1.32 -12.34
N SER A 173 3.98 -0.49 -11.70
CA SER A 173 5.18 -0.98 -11.03
C SER A 173 4.83 -2.08 -10.01
N HIS A 174 5.68 -3.10 -9.94
CA HIS A 174 5.58 -4.26 -9.06
C HIS A 174 4.52 -5.31 -9.42
N THR A 175 3.56 -5.06 -10.32
CA THR A 175 2.55 -6.04 -10.74
C THR A 175 3.19 -7.28 -11.38
N SER A 176 4.10 -7.09 -12.35
CA SER A 176 4.81 -8.20 -13.01
C SER A 176 6.22 -8.46 -12.46
N GLY A 177 6.54 -7.90 -11.29
CA GLY A 177 7.90 -7.91 -10.75
C GLY A 177 8.88 -6.97 -11.47
N LEU A 178 8.39 -6.00 -12.24
CA LEU A 178 9.18 -4.95 -12.90
C LEU A 178 8.72 -3.56 -12.44
N LEU A 179 9.58 -2.56 -12.58
CA LEU A 179 9.20 -1.15 -12.53
C LEU A 179 8.59 -0.72 -13.85
N GLU A 180 7.71 0.27 -13.81
CA GLU A 180 7.08 0.84 -14.99
C GLU A 180 8.11 1.60 -15.86
N TYR A 181 7.87 1.59 -17.17
CA TYR A 181 8.66 2.29 -18.19
C TYR A 181 8.58 3.83 -18.08
N PRO A 182 9.48 4.61 -18.71
CA PRO A 182 9.37 6.06 -18.74
C PRO A 182 8.12 6.52 -19.48
N GLN A 183 7.39 7.44 -18.85
CA GLN A 183 6.22 8.08 -19.43
C GLN A 183 6.59 9.46 -19.98
N TYR A 184 6.01 9.80 -21.13
CA TYR A 184 6.17 11.10 -21.77
C TYR A 184 4.79 11.64 -22.13
N THR A 185 4.62 12.95 -22.04
CA THR A 185 3.40 13.63 -22.46
C THR A 185 3.74 14.85 -23.31
N ARG A 186 2.71 15.49 -23.87
CA ARG A 186 2.88 16.69 -24.69
C ARG A 186 3.49 17.83 -23.85
N PRO A 187 4.31 18.70 -24.46
CA PRO A 187 4.70 18.74 -25.88
C PRO A 187 5.78 17.71 -26.26
N ALA A 188 5.96 17.46 -27.57
CA ALA A 188 6.92 16.49 -28.09
C ALA A 188 8.40 16.88 -27.87
N GLU A 189 8.67 18.17 -27.70
CA GLU A 189 9.97 18.69 -27.29
C GLU A 189 9.76 19.70 -26.16
N TYR A 190 10.53 19.56 -25.09
CA TYR A 190 10.54 20.50 -23.97
C TYR A 190 11.99 20.86 -23.62
N ARG A 191 12.36 22.13 -23.79
CA ARG A 191 13.72 22.64 -23.52
C ARG A 191 14.82 21.89 -24.32
N GLY A 192 14.53 21.50 -25.56
CA GLY A 192 15.46 20.71 -26.39
C GLY A 192 15.51 19.22 -26.04
N TRP A 193 14.68 18.75 -25.10
CA TRP A 193 14.53 17.33 -24.80
C TRP A 193 13.35 16.75 -25.57
N SER A 194 13.66 15.89 -26.54
CA SER A 194 12.65 15.26 -27.38
C SER A 194 12.11 13.98 -26.75
N VAL A 195 10.83 13.73 -26.95
CA VAL A 195 10.22 12.42 -26.72
C VAL A 195 10.86 11.38 -27.66
N PRO A 196 11.14 10.14 -27.19
CA PRO A 196 11.66 9.09 -28.05
C PRO A 196 10.82 8.90 -29.32
N GLU A 197 11.47 8.88 -30.49
CA GLU A 197 10.78 8.83 -31.80
C GLU A 197 9.82 7.64 -31.93
N VAL A 198 10.17 6.49 -31.35
CA VAL A 198 9.30 5.30 -31.33
C VAL A 198 7.92 5.59 -30.73
N LEU A 199 7.82 6.46 -29.72
CA LEU A 199 6.56 6.85 -29.08
C LEU A 199 5.73 7.80 -29.96
N LEU A 200 6.34 8.44 -30.95
CA LEU A 200 5.68 9.32 -31.92
C LEU A 200 5.27 8.57 -33.20
N SER A 201 5.71 7.32 -33.37
CA SER A 201 5.53 6.54 -34.61
C SER A 201 4.10 6.02 -34.84
N GLY A 202 3.28 5.91 -33.78
CA GLY A 202 1.97 5.25 -33.82
C GLY A 202 2.02 3.73 -34.00
N ASN A 203 3.20 3.12 -34.10
CA ASN A 203 3.36 1.68 -34.21
C ASN A 203 3.22 1.02 -32.83
N HIS A 204 2.04 0.45 -32.56
CA HIS A 204 1.69 -0.12 -31.26
C HIS A 204 2.61 -1.28 -30.85
N ALA A 205 3.06 -2.11 -31.79
CA ALA A 205 3.94 -3.23 -31.52
C ALA A 205 5.35 -2.77 -31.10
N GLU A 206 5.92 -1.80 -31.83
CA GLU A 206 7.23 -1.22 -31.49
C GLU A 206 7.17 -0.43 -30.18
N ILE A 207 6.08 0.29 -29.93
CA ILE A 207 5.85 0.99 -28.66
C ILE A 207 5.78 -0.02 -27.49
N ALA A 208 5.01 -1.11 -27.63
CA ALA A 208 4.91 -2.12 -26.59
C ALA A 208 6.26 -2.79 -26.29
N LYS A 209 7.02 -3.13 -27.35
CA LYS A 209 8.37 -3.69 -27.24
C LYS A 209 9.32 -2.71 -26.54
N TRP A 210 9.33 -1.45 -26.94
CA TRP A 210 10.15 -0.42 -26.31
C TRP A 210 9.78 -0.23 -24.83
N ARG A 211 8.49 -0.15 -24.51
CA ARG A 211 8.00 -0.02 -23.12
C ARG A 211 8.50 -1.19 -22.26
N ARG A 212 8.36 -2.42 -22.76
CA ARG A 212 8.82 -3.62 -22.05
C ARG A 212 10.34 -3.62 -21.82
N GLN A 213 11.12 -3.26 -22.84
CA GLN A 213 12.58 -3.15 -22.71
C GLN A 213 12.99 -2.08 -21.69
N GLN A 214 12.35 -0.91 -21.72
CA GLN A 214 12.65 0.17 -20.77
C GLN A 214 12.26 -0.16 -19.33
N ALA A 215 11.16 -0.89 -19.12
CA ALA A 215 10.79 -1.40 -17.81
C ALA A 215 11.90 -2.31 -17.23
N ILE A 216 12.46 -3.21 -18.06
CA ILE A 216 13.57 -4.09 -17.67
C ILE A 216 14.83 -3.29 -17.36
N ILE A 217 15.24 -2.37 -18.25
CA ILE A 217 16.42 -1.51 -18.07
C ILE A 217 16.32 -0.74 -16.75
N ARG A 218 15.20 -0.05 -16.52
CA ARG A 218 14.98 0.71 -15.28
C ARG A 218 14.99 -0.17 -14.04
N THR A 219 14.41 -1.38 -14.14
CA THR A 219 14.43 -2.33 -13.03
C THR A 219 15.85 -2.81 -12.74
N HIS A 220 16.65 -3.10 -13.77
CA HIS A 220 18.07 -3.44 -13.62
C HIS A 220 18.85 -2.34 -12.91
N GLU A 221 18.68 -1.09 -13.35
CA GLU A 221 19.42 0.08 -12.81
C GLU A 221 19.05 0.40 -11.35
N ARG A 222 17.77 0.27 -10.99
CA ARG A 222 17.28 0.80 -9.71
C ARG A 222 16.95 -0.26 -8.67
N ARG A 223 16.53 -1.45 -9.10
CA ARG A 223 15.92 -2.49 -8.26
C ARG A 223 16.25 -3.89 -8.80
N LEU A 224 17.54 -4.16 -8.95
CA LEU A 224 18.08 -5.40 -9.55
C LEU A 224 17.47 -6.67 -8.92
N GLU A 225 17.14 -6.63 -7.64
CA GLU A 225 16.55 -7.76 -6.92
C GLU A 225 15.13 -8.12 -7.37
N LEU A 226 14.39 -7.20 -7.99
CA LEU A 226 13.07 -7.48 -8.55
C LEU A 226 13.15 -8.39 -9.79
N LEU A 227 14.22 -8.27 -10.59
CA LEU A 227 14.43 -9.12 -11.78
C LEU A 227 14.51 -10.61 -11.45
N LYS A 228 14.90 -10.97 -10.22
CA LYS A 228 14.93 -12.37 -9.75
C LYS A 228 13.53 -12.99 -9.69
N LYS A 229 12.49 -12.17 -9.48
CA LYS A 229 11.09 -12.58 -9.36
C LYS A 229 10.30 -12.36 -10.65
N ALA A 230 10.80 -11.52 -11.56
CA ALA A 230 10.15 -11.21 -12.81
C ALA A 230 10.10 -12.43 -13.75
N LYS A 231 8.96 -12.66 -14.39
CA LYS A 231 8.82 -13.66 -15.46
C LYS A 231 9.38 -13.05 -16.75
N LEU A 232 10.66 -13.33 -17.00
CA LEU A 232 11.38 -12.86 -18.19
C LEU A 232 11.48 -13.95 -19.27
N THR A 233 11.27 -13.55 -20.53
CA THR A 233 11.54 -14.40 -21.71
C THR A 233 13.03 -14.67 -21.89
N LEU A 234 13.40 -15.56 -22.81
CA LEU A 234 14.81 -15.83 -23.12
C LEU A 234 15.53 -14.57 -23.65
N GLU A 235 14.88 -13.81 -24.53
CA GLU A 235 15.41 -12.56 -25.08
C GLU A 235 15.59 -11.50 -23.99
N GLU A 236 14.63 -11.37 -23.08
CA GLU A 236 14.70 -10.41 -21.97
C GLU A 236 15.79 -10.77 -20.96
N ARG A 237 16.04 -12.06 -20.72
CA ARG A 237 17.15 -12.51 -19.89
C ARG A 237 18.50 -12.21 -20.53
N GLN A 238 18.58 -12.31 -21.86
CA GLN A 238 19.79 -11.97 -22.60
C GLN A 238 20.06 -10.46 -22.51
N LEU A 239 19.04 -9.62 -22.66
CA LEU A 239 19.14 -8.17 -22.42
C LEU A 239 19.68 -7.86 -21.01
N VAL A 240 19.16 -8.52 -19.97
CA VAL A 240 19.66 -8.31 -18.60
C VAL A 240 21.14 -8.67 -18.43
N LYS A 241 21.62 -9.73 -19.11
CA LYS A 241 23.04 -10.09 -19.09
C LYS A 241 23.90 -9.03 -19.78
N GLU A 242 23.47 -8.56 -20.94
CA GLU A 242 24.17 -7.51 -21.68
C GLU A 242 24.27 -6.21 -20.88
N LEU A 243 23.21 -5.84 -20.16
CA LEU A 243 23.21 -4.68 -19.25
C LEU A 243 24.17 -4.83 -18.06
N ALA A 244 24.42 -6.06 -17.60
CA ALA A 244 25.37 -6.33 -16.51
C ALA A 244 26.83 -6.29 -16.99
N GLU A 245 27.08 -6.59 -18.27
CA GLU A 245 28.40 -6.54 -18.90
C GLU A 245 28.82 -5.13 -19.32
N GLN A 246 27.85 -4.21 -19.47
CA GLN A 246 28.10 -2.79 -19.73
C GLN A 246 28.31 -2.05 -18.41
N PRO A 247 29.48 -1.42 -18.17
CA PRO A 247 29.67 -0.58 -16.99
C PRO A 247 28.67 0.57 -17.03
N ALA A 248 28.02 0.85 -15.88
CA ALA A 248 27.03 1.91 -15.76
C ALA A 248 27.56 3.21 -16.38
N SER A 249 26.97 3.63 -17.50
CA SER A 249 27.24 4.96 -18.04
C SER A 249 26.74 5.97 -17.02
N SER A 250 27.65 6.79 -16.48
CA SER A 250 27.34 7.87 -15.56
C SER A 250 26.11 8.66 -16.07
N PRO A 251 25.18 9.05 -15.19
CA PRO A 251 24.07 9.88 -15.61
C PRO A 251 24.61 11.15 -16.29
N PRO A 252 23.96 11.64 -17.36
CA PRO A 252 24.38 12.87 -18.01
C PRO A 252 24.44 13.98 -16.96
N SER A 253 25.63 14.57 -16.80
CA SER A 253 25.85 15.71 -15.92
C SER A 253 24.86 16.80 -16.28
N VAL A 254 23.96 17.14 -15.35
CA VAL A 254 23.07 18.29 -15.51
C VAL A 254 23.96 19.54 -15.52
N PRO A 255 23.99 20.34 -16.60
CA PRO A 255 24.69 21.62 -16.57
C PRO A 255 23.99 22.53 -15.55
N GLY A 256 24.79 23.13 -14.65
CA GLY A 256 24.32 24.09 -13.64
C GLY A 256 23.90 25.43 -14.20
#